data_AF-I9R2N8-F1
#
_entry.id   AF-I9R2N8-F1
#
_cell.length_a   1.000
_cell.length_b   1.000
_cell.length_c   1.000
_cell.angle_alpha   90.00
_cell.angle_beta   90.00
_cell.angle_gamma   90.00
#
_symmetry.space_group_name_H-M   'P 1'
#
loop_
_entity.id
_entity.type
_entity.pdbx_description
1 polymer ?
#
loop_
_entity_poly.entity_id
_entity_poly.type
_entity_poly.pdbx_seq_one_letter_code
_entity_poly.pdbx_strand_id
1 'polypeptide(L)'
;MNELGQITTPKNKPSVREVDLLEPVGKILQELKASEPASKKFVFISMPKRSTMFQRAFRSLLRSLNLKERKLYTTRHTFASLMLSQGEEAMWVSKTLGHKDLNTTHKTYSHYIPKQDKERAIFLKGIL
;
A
#
# COMPACT_ATOMS: atom_id res chain seq x y z
N MET A 1 -16.64 -0.63 -6.23
CA MET A 1 -17.42 -1.21 -7.33
C MET A 1 -18.28 -2.31 -6.72
N ASN A 2 -19.59 -2.30 -6.93
CA ASN A 2 -20.44 -3.38 -6.42
C ASN A 2 -20.25 -4.65 -7.26
N GLU A 3 -20.90 -5.75 -6.84
CA GLU A 3 -20.86 -7.04 -7.56
C GLU A 3 -21.34 -6.93 -9.02
N LEU A 4 -22.09 -5.86 -9.34
CA LEU A 4 -22.61 -5.54 -10.67
C LEU A 4 -21.66 -4.67 -11.52
N GLY A 5 -20.47 -4.34 -11.03
CA GLY A 5 -19.49 -3.59 -11.81
C GLY A 5 -19.70 -2.07 -11.81
N GLN A 6 -20.60 -1.53 -10.99
CA GLN A 6 -20.86 -0.09 -10.90
C GLN A 6 -19.92 0.59 -9.91
N ILE A 7 -19.39 1.77 -10.24
CA ILE A 7 -18.61 2.59 -9.31
C ILE A 7 -19.55 3.10 -8.23
N THR A 8 -19.32 2.69 -6.99
CA THR A 8 -20.08 3.12 -5.82
C THR A 8 -19.25 4.09 -5.01
N THR A 9 -19.90 5.09 -4.42
CA THR A 9 -19.25 5.94 -3.41
C THR A 9 -19.10 5.16 -2.10
N PRO A 10 -17.98 5.31 -1.39
CA PRO A 10 -17.85 4.74 -0.06
C PRO A 10 -18.89 5.34 0.89
N LYS A 11 -19.46 4.51 1.76
CA LYS A 11 -20.43 4.94 2.78
C LYS A 11 -19.86 5.97 3.76
N ASN A 12 -18.53 5.96 3.96
CA ASN A 12 -17.84 6.81 4.93
C ASN A 12 -16.84 7.73 4.22
N LYS A 13 -16.88 9.04 4.53
CA LYS A 13 -15.94 10.05 4.01
C LYS A 13 -14.45 9.64 4.14
N PRO A 14 -13.98 9.05 5.25
CA PRO A 14 -12.56 8.65 5.42
C PRO A 14 -12.09 7.56 4.45
N SER A 15 -13.00 6.86 3.76
CA SER A 15 -12.63 5.85 2.77
C SER A 15 -12.15 6.48 1.46
N VAL A 16 -12.50 7.73 1.20
CA VAL A 16 -11.91 8.53 0.11
C VAL A 16 -10.60 9.10 0.64
N ARG A 17 -9.49 8.75 -0.01
CA ARG A 17 -8.16 9.20 0.38
C ARG A 17 -7.28 9.42 -0.83
N GLU A 18 -6.35 10.33 -0.68
CA GLU A 18 -5.24 10.53 -1.60
C GLU A 18 -4.06 9.70 -1.11
N VAL A 19 -3.30 9.16 -2.06
CA VAL A 19 -2.10 8.37 -1.80
C VAL A 19 -1.05 8.85 -2.79
N ASP A 20 0.15 9.10 -2.28
CA ASP A 20 1.27 9.49 -3.13
C ASP A 20 1.64 8.35 -4.07
N LEU A 21 1.64 8.65 -5.36
CA LEU A 21 2.02 7.70 -6.38
C LEU A 21 3.54 7.72 -6.51
N LEU A 22 4.21 6.82 -5.79
CA LEU A 22 5.65 6.65 -5.86
C LEU A 22 6.10 6.41 -7.31
N GLU A 23 7.27 6.95 -7.66
CA GLU A 23 7.77 7.00 -9.03
C GLU A 23 7.70 5.65 -9.77
N PRO A 24 8.07 4.49 -9.17
CA PRO A 24 8.01 3.21 -9.87
C PRO A 24 6.58 2.83 -10.24
N VAL A 25 5.61 3.13 -9.37
CA VAL A 25 4.20 2.86 -9.62
C VAL A 25 3.67 3.81 -10.68
N GLY A 26 4.07 5.08 -10.63
CA GLY A 26 3.74 6.09 -11.63
C GLY A 26 4.11 5.66 -13.04
N LYS A 27 5.37 5.24 -13.24
CA LYS A 27 5.85 4.73 -14.53
C LYS A 27 5.05 3.51 -14.99
N ILE A 28 4.91 2.49 -14.14
CA ILE A 28 4.21 1.25 -14.51
C ILE A 28 2.75 1.52 -14.91
N LEU A 29 2.04 2.41 -14.20
CA LEU A 29 0.66 2.74 -14.53
C LEU A 29 0.55 3.55 -15.84
N GLN A 30 1.52 4.41 -16.13
CA GLN A 30 1.56 5.15 -17.40
C GLN A 30 1.83 4.22 -18.58
N GLU A 31 2.80 3.31 -18.45
CA GLU A 31 3.10 2.29 -19.46
C GLU A 31 1.89 1.38 -19.70
N LEU A 32 1.25 0.90 -18.62
CA LEU A 32 0.06 0.06 -18.73
C LEU A 32 -1.08 0.81 -19.42
N LYS A 33 -1.32 2.08 -19.05
CA LYS A 33 -2.33 2.92 -19.72
C LYS A 33 -2.03 3.11 -21.21
N ALA A 34 -0.76 3.28 -21.59
CA ALA A 34 -0.36 3.44 -22.99
C ALA A 34 -0.52 2.14 -23.82
N SER A 35 -0.37 0.98 -23.18
CA SER A 35 -0.54 -0.33 -23.83
C SER A 35 -2.01 -0.71 -24.08
N GLU A 36 -2.96 -0.02 -23.42
CA GLU A 36 -4.39 -0.30 -23.51
C GLU A 36 -5.11 0.65 -24.47
N PRO A 37 -6.20 0.23 -25.15
CA PRO A 37 -6.94 1.10 -26.06
C PRO A 37 -7.47 2.37 -25.38
N ALA A 38 -7.31 3.53 -26.03
CA ALA A 38 -7.73 4.83 -25.51
C ALA A 38 -9.24 4.95 -25.17
N SER A 39 -10.07 4.06 -25.72
CA SER A 39 -11.52 3.99 -25.46
C SER A 39 -11.88 3.44 -24.07
N LYS A 40 -10.90 3.01 -23.27
CA LYS A 40 -11.11 2.35 -21.99
C LYS A 40 -11.05 3.32 -20.81
N LYS A 41 -11.91 3.08 -19.81
CA LYS A 41 -12.08 3.94 -18.62
C LYS A 41 -11.21 3.57 -17.40
N PHE A 42 -10.57 2.40 -17.39
CA PHE A 42 -9.79 1.88 -16.26
C PHE A 42 -8.39 1.48 -16.69
N VAL A 43 -7.41 1.57 -15.77
CA VAL A 43 -6.02 1.17 -16.02
C VAL A 43 -5.84 -0.35 -15.90
N PHE A 44 -6.63 -1.02 -15.05
CA PHE A 44 -6.62 -2.48 -14.90
C PHE A 44 -7.88 -3.06 -15.56
N ILE A 45 -7.73 -3.66 -16.74
CA ILE A 45 -8.85 -4.06 -17.61
C ILE A 45 -9.00 -5.58 -17.70
N SER A 46 -7.87 -6.26 -17.90
CA SER A 46 -7.76 -7.73 -17.97
C SER A 46 -7.72 -8.38 -16.59
N MET A 47 -7.42 -7.59 -15.55
CA MET A 47 -7.45 -8.09 -14.18
C MET A 47 -8.91 -8.28 -13.76
N PRO A 48 -9.23 -9.47 -13.25
CA PRO A 48 -10.60 -9.89 -13.16
C PRO A 48 -11.37 -9.03 -12.16
N LYS A 49 -12.57 -8.60 -12.57
CA LYS A 49 -13.47 -7.73 -11.80
C LYS A 49 -13.80 -8.25 -10.40
N ARG A 50 -13.55 -9.55 -10.14
CA ARG A 50 -13.73 -10.22 -8.84
C ARG A 50 -12.39 -10.52 -8.18
N SER A 51 -12.27 -10.14 -6.91
CA SER A 51 -11.08 -10.34 -6.06
C SER A 51 -10.54 -11.77 -6.09
N THR A 52 -11.42 -12.78 -6.21
CA THR A 52 -11.06 -14.20 -6.22
C THR A 52 -10.19 -14.59 -7.40
N MET A 53 -10.50 -14.11 -8.60
CA MET A 53 -9.73 -14.42 -9.79
C MET A 53 -8.37 -13.69 -9.77
N PHE A 54 -8.30 -12.47 -9.20
CA PHE A 54 -7.04 -11.73 -9.03
C PHE A 54 -6.13 -12.50 -8.07
N GLN A 55 -6.70 -13.00 -6.98
CA GLN A 55 -5.99 -13.84 -6.03
C GLN A 55 -5.52 -15.16 -6.66
N ARG A 56 -6.28 -15.75 -7.59
CA ARG A 56 -5.84 -16.94 -8.34
C ARG A 56 -4.67 -16.63 -9.26
N ALA A 57 -4.72 -15.52 -9.98
CA ALA A 57 -3.61 -15.07 -10.84
C ALA A 57 -2.34 -14.83 -10.00
N PHE A 58 -2.47 -14.13 -8.86
CA PHE A 58 -1.37 -13.90 -7.93
C PHE A 58 -0.77 -15.20 -7.39
N ARG A 59 -1.59 -16.17 -6.99
CA ARG A 59 -1.11 -17.50 -6.57
C ARG A 59 -0.37 -18.24 -7.68
N SER A 60 -0.86 -18.12 -8.92
CA SER A 60 -0.19 -18.71 -10.08
C SER A 60 1.18 -18.09 -10.32
N LEU A 61 1.28 -16.76 -10.20
CA LEU A 61 2.53 -16.02 -10.30
C LEU A 61 3.52 -16.45 -9.21
N LEU A 62 3.07 -16.58 -7.96
CA LEU A 62 3.95 -17.06 -6.87
C LEU A 62 4.50 -18.46 -7.16
N ARG A 63 3.67 -19.37 -7.68
CA ARG A 63 4.11 -20.72 -8.06
C ARG A 63 5.12 -20.70 -9.20
N SER A 64 4.91 -19.91 -10.24
CA SER A 64 5.86 -19.81 -11.36
C SER A 64 7.20 -19.22 -10.95
N LEU A 65 7.22 -18.37 -9.91
CA LEU A 65 8.43 -17.80 -9.32
C LEU A 65 9.05 -18.67 -8.22
N ASN A 66 8.50 -19.87 -7.96
CA ASN A 66 8.91 -20.75 -6.86
C ASN A 66 8.87 -20.08 -5.48
N LEU A 67 7.89 -19.19 -5.26
CA LEU A 67 7.67 -18.50 -3.99
C LEU A 67 6.57 -19.18 -3.18
N LYS A 68 6.71 -19.15 -1.86
CA LYS A 68 5.70 -19.72 -0.95
C LYS A 68 4.37 -18.99 -1.14
N GLU A 69 3.28 -19.74 -1.20
CA GLU A 69 1.95 -19.17 -1.40
C GLU A 69 1.60 -18.16 -0.30
N ARG A 70 1.05 -17.01 -0.70
CA ARG A 70 0.57 -15.93 0.16
C ARG A 70 -0.72 -15.34 -0.39
N LYS A 71 -1.48 -14.67 0.48
CA LYS A 71 -2.63 -13.87 0.07
C LYS A 71 -2.14 -12.58 -0.58
N LEU A 72 -2.91 -12.03 -1.52
CA LEU A 72 -2.56 -10.75 -2.13
C LEU A 72 -2.41 -9.65 -1.09
N TYR A 73 -3.26 -9.64 -0.06
CA TYR A 73 -3.21 -8.67 1.03
C TYR A 73 -1.85 -8.63 1.76
N THR A 74 -1.03 -9.68 1.65
CA THR A 74 0.34 -9.68 2.18
C THR A 74 1.22 -8.61 1.53
N THR A 75 1.00 -8.22 0.28
CA THR A 75 1.80 -7.15 -0.37
C THR A 75 1.64 -5.81 0.34
N ARG A 76 0.45 -5.54 0.91
CA ARG A 76 0.18 -4.37 1.74
C ARG A 76 0.99 -4.40 3.04
N HIS A 77 1.10 -5.57 3.67
CA HIS A 77 1.95 -5.74 4.85
C HIS A 77 3.42 -5.53 4.49
N THR A 78 3.88 -6.08 3.36
CA THR A 78 5.25 -5.90 2.86
C THR A 78 5.56 -4.43 2.61
N PHE A 79 4.64 -3.68 1.99
CA PHE A 79 4.79 -2.23 1.82
C PHE A 79 5.00 -1.53 3.18
N ALA A 80 4.12 -1.79 4.15
CA ALA A 80 4.18 -1.16 5.46
C ALA A 80 5.49 -1.47 6.19
N SER A 81 5.88 -2.75 6.26
CA SER A 81 7.11 -3.15 6.92
C SER A 81 8.34 -2.58 6.22
N LEU A 82 8.38 -2.60 4.88
CA LEU A 82 9.52 -2.11 4.11
C LEU A 82 9.72 -0.61 4.34
N MET A 83 8.67 0.20 4.19
CA MET A 83 8.75 1.65 4.36
C MET A 83 9.22 2.00 5.78
N LEU A 84 8.58 1.41 6.80
CA LEU A 84 8.95 1.67 8.19
C LEU A 84 10.39 1.24 8.51
N SER A 85 10.85 0.12 7.95
CA SER A 85 12.25 -0.33 8.11
C SER A 85 13.27 0.56 7.41
N GLN A 86 12.88 1.29 6.37
CA GLN A 86 13.72 2.31 5.76
C GLN A 86 13.64 3.67 6.48
N GLY A 87 12.91 3.75 7.60
CA GLY A 87 12.81 4.96 8.41
C GLY A 87 11.75 5.95 7.93
N GLU A 88 10.84 5.54 7.05
CA GLU A 88 9.73 6.39 6.62
C GLU A 88 8.78 6.75 7.76
N GLU A 89 8.07 7.86 7.56
CA GLU A 89 7.22 8.47 8.56
C GLU A 89 5.96 7.62 8.83
N ALA A 90 5.77 7.21 10.09
CA ALA A 90 4.74 6.24 10.44
C ALA A 90 3.31 6.73 10.20
N MET A 91 3.05 8.03 10.37
CA MET A 91 1.75 8.63 10.05
C MET A 91 1.48 8.60 8.55
N TRP A 92 2.47 8.90 7.71
CA TRP A 92 2.36 8.82 6.26
C TRP A 92 2.07 7.39 5.80
N VAL A 93 2.80 6.39 6.32
CA VAL A 93 2.51 4.98 6.06
C VAL A 93 1.08 4.63 6.52
N SER A 94 0.68 5.06 7.71
CA SER A 94 -0.66 4.82 8.25
C SER A 94 -1.78 5.40 7.38
N LYS A 95 -1.60 6.64 6.90
CA LYS A 95 -2.53 7.34 6.00
C LYS A 95 -2.61 6.68 4.62
N THR A 96 -1.47 6.30 4.05
CA THR A 96 -1.39 5.57 2.78
C THR A 96 -2.13 4.24 2.84
N LEU A 97 -1.96 3.53 3.95
CA LEU A 97 -2.72 2.31 4.23
C LEU A 97 -4.22 2.62 4.42
N GLY A 98 -4.59 3.79 4.93
CA GLY A 98 -5.98 4.13 5.25
C GLY A 98 -6.42 3.50 6.57
N HIS A 99 -5.52 3.44 7.55
CA HIS A 99 -5.88 3.11 8.92
C HIS A 99 -6.56 4.30 9.59
N LYS A 100 -7.54 4.01 10.47
CA LYS A 100 -8.30 5.04 11.19
C LYS A 100 -7.41 5.87 12.12
N ASP A 101 -6.42 5.22 12.72
CA ASP A 101 -5.49 5.81 13.67
C ASP A 101 -4.09 5.22 13.50
N LEU A 102 -3.10 5.96 13.98
CA LEU A 102 -1.70 5.55 14.00
C LEU A 102 -1.46 4.35 14.93
N ASN A 103 -2.30 4.19 15.96
CA ASN A 103 -2.19 3.09 16.91
C ASN A 103 -2.34 1.71 16.22
N THR A 104 -3.24 1.61 15.24
CA THR A 104 -3.40 0.41 14.41
C THR A 104 -2.10 0.04 13.68
N THR A 105 -1.40 1.05 13.16
CA THR A 105 -0.11 0.88 12.47
C THR A 105 0.98 0.47 13.45
N HIS A 106 1.13 1.17 14.58
CA HIS A 106 2.14 0.84 15.59
C HIS A 106 1.93 -0.55 16.19
N LYS A 107 0.69 -0.93 16.50
CA LYS A 107 0.37 -2.26 17.01
C LYS A 107 0.88 -3.38 16.10
N THR A 108 0.84 -3.15 14.79
CA THR A 108 1.15 -4.19 13.80
C THR A 108 2.60 -4.12 13.30
N TYR A 109 3.21 -2.93 13.26
CA TYR A 109 4.47 -2.72 12.54
C TYR A 109 5.54 -1.97 13.33
N SER A 110 5.31 -1.62 14.59
CA SER A 110 6.31 -0.88 15.40
C SER A 110 7.67 -1.56 15.47
N HIS A 111 7.71 -2.90 15.43
CA HIS A 111 8.95 -3.68 15.44
C HIS A 111 9.78 -3.56 14.16
N TYR A 112 9.20 -3.03 13.07
CA TYR A 112 9.93 -2.71 11.85
C TYR A 112 10.55 -1.31 11.88
N ILE A 113 10.20 -0.45 12.85
CA ILE A 113 10.75 0.90 12.95
C ILE A 113 12.17 0.81 13.54
N PRO A 114 13.21 1.30 12.85
CA PRO A 114 14.57 1.29 13.35
C PRO A 114 14.66 1.98 14.71
N LYS A 115 15.35 1.34 15.66
CA LYS A 115 15.69 1.98 16.93
C LYS A 115 16.59 3.17 16.61
N GLN A 116 16.16 4.34 17.03
CA GLN A 116 16.99 5.54 16.94
C GLN A 116 17.90 5.57 18.17
N ASP A 117 19.13 5.09 18.00
CA ASP A 117 20.25 5.39 18.92
C ASP A 117 20.73 6.82 18.67
N LYS A 118 19.84 7.77 18.93
CA LYS A 118 20.16 9.19 18.91
C LYS A 118 20.06 9.71 20.32
N GLU A 119 21.07 10.47 20.71
CA GLU A 119 21.02 11.22 21.96
C GLU A 119 19.77 12.09 21.99
N ARG A 120 18.97 11.94 23.04
CA ARG A 120 17.69 12.61 23.19
C ARG A 120 17.88 13.96 23.86
N ALA A 121 16.98 14.89 23.56
CA ALA A 121 16.93 16.21 24.20
C ALA A 121 18.26 16.97 24.17
N ILE A 122 19.02 16.87 23.07
CA ILE A 122 20.30 17.58 22.87
C ILE A 122 20.14 19.08 23.13
N PHE A 123 18.98 19.66 22.79
CA PHE A 123 18.68 21.08 23.02
C PHE A 123 18.68 21.51 24.50
N LEU A 124 18.65 20.56 25.45
CA LEU A 124 18.78 20.86 26.88
C LEU A 124 20.23 21.03 27.33
N LYS A 125 21.22 20.63 26.50
CA LYS A 125 22.63 20.80 26.84
C LYS A 125 22.97 22.29 26.91
N GLY A 126 23.43 22.76 28.06
CA GLY A 126 23.80 24.16 28.32
C GLY A 126 22.66 25.06 28.79
N ILE A 127 21.47 24.51 29.07
CA ILE A 127 20.37 25.24 29.75
C ILE A 127 20.54 25.20 31.28
N LEU A 128 21.35 24.27 31.79
CA LEU A 128 21.78 24.13 33.19
C LEU A 128 23.31 24.21 33.27
#